data_AF-A0A841Y316-F1
#
_entry.id   AF-A0A841Y316-F1
#
_cell.length_a   1.000
_cell.length_b   1.000
_cell.length_c   1.000
_cell.angle_alpha   90.00
_cell.angle_beta   90.00
_cell.angle_gamma   90.00
#
_symmetry.space_group_name_H-M   'P 1'
#
loop_
_entity.id
_entity.type
_entity.pdbx_description
1 polymer ?
#
loop_
_entity_poly.entity_id
_entity_poly.type
_entity_poly.pdbx_seq_one_letter_code
_entity_poly.pdbx_strand_id
1 'polypeptide(L)'
;MRDIGNTIKEIRIMKGIKPTSMKGISRSTLSNIENKKSVPTLENLKLILENFSMTENEFFYRHNNYQLSEHEQLIQEFRQINQSSETEKILQLQEKYKAYLKANPEDTTIKDFMLLLKTYQEIQRKNTFLIENEDSHALYDTLIERAKRGEWTFLETYIASRIFYCFPLERAEELINLVQDSLLKYTKMNNERRFQSGFLFNCGHYFFELKQYKRAKDLLINAQNYSKVYQEASTFLGASFVLLQIDYIEKKEARPLLKKQIERLIDGAKILEYSGLAVHLEKDFRLLEEKYK
;
A
#
# COMPACT_ATOMS: atom_id res chain seq x y z
N MET A 1 -14.68 9.36 24.31
CA MET A 1 -14.01 8.06 24.11
C MET A 1 -14.62 7.05 25.05
N ARG A 2 -14.90 5.83 24.58
CA ARG A 2 -15.41 4.74 25.43
C ARG A 2 -14.34 4.36 26.45
N ASP A 3 -14.74 3.89 27.62
CA ASP A 3 -13.79 3.41 28.62
C ASP A 3 -13.32 1.98 28.28
N ILE A 4 -12.00 1.73 28.38
CA ILE A 4 -11.38 0.44 28.06
C ILE A 4 -11.87 -0.65 29.02
N GLY A 5 -11.99 -0.33 30.31
CA GLY A 5 -12.50 -1.23 31.34
C GLY A 5 -13.92 -1.72 31.08
N ASN A 6 -14.80 -0.82 30.64
CA ASN A 6 -16.16 -1.18 30.20
C ASN A 6 -16.13 -2.20 29.05
N THR A 7 -15.25 -2.00 28.08
CA THR A 7 -15.13 -2.89 26.90
C THR A 7 -14.65 -4.27 27.32
N ILE A 8 -13.64 -4.33 28.19
CA ILE A 8 -13.13 -5.58 28.79
C ILE A 8 -14.26 -6.32 29.52
N LYS A 9 -15.02 -5.61 30.36
CA LYS A 9 -16.13 -6.17 31.14
C LYS A 9 -17.20 -6.77 30.25
N GLU A 10 -17.60 -6.04 29.21
CA GLU A 10 -18.63 -6.50 28.27
C GLU A 10 -18.20 -7.75 27.50
N ILE A 11 -16.95 -7.78 26.99
CA ILE A 11 -16.42 -8.96 26.29
C ILE A 11 -16.34 -10.15 27.25
N ARG A 12 -15.85 -9.95 28.47
CA ARG A 12 -15.76 -11.00 29.49
C ARG A 12 -17.12 -11.62 29.79
N ILE A 13 -18.13 -10.78 30.04
CA ILE A 13 -19.50 -11.23 30.34
C ILE A 13 -20.09 -11.96 29.14
N MET A 14 -19.95 -11.42 27.93
CA MET A 14 -20.42 -12.04 26.69
C MET A 14 -19.79 -13.43 26.47
N LYS A 15 -18.50 -13.62 26.76
CA LYS A 15 -17.82 -14.93 26.68
C LYS A 15 -18.15 -15.87 27.85
N GLY A 16 -18.94 -15.43 28.83
CA GLY A 16 -19.26 -16.23 30.02
C GLY A 16 -18.06 -16.45 30.96
N ILE A 17 -17.01 -15.63 30.85
CA ILE A 17 -15.77 -15.82 31.61
C ILE A 17 -15.94 -15.23 33.01
N LYS A 18 -15.71 -16.04 34.04
CA LYS A 18 -15.76 -15.55 35.43
C LYS A 18 -14.46 -14.79 35.75
N PRO A 19 -14.50 -13.71 36.56
CA PRO A 19 -13.27 -13.05 37.01
C PRO A 19 -12.27 -14.02 37.67
N THR A 20 -12.80 -15.08 38.27
CA THR A 20 -12.05 -16.14 38.96
C THR A 20 -11.33 -17.10 38.03
N SER A 21 -11.73 -17.19 36.75
CA SER A 21 -11.16 -18.10 35.76
C SER A 21 -10.12 -17.43 34.85
N MET A 22 -9.93 -16.11 34.98
CA MET A 22 -8.92 -15.37 34.23
C MET A 22 -7.52 -15.75 34.71
N LYS A 23 -6.66 -16.23 33.80
CA LYS A 23 -5.27 -16.60 34.09
C LYS A 23 -4.36 -15.38 34.00
N GLY A 24 -3.34 -15.31 34.86
CA GLY A 24 -2.30 -14.28 34.81
C GLY A 24 -2.69 -12.91 35.40
N ILE A 25 -3.96 -12.66 35.68
CA ILE A 25 -4.44 -11.40 36.26
C ILE A 25 -5.19 -11.62 37.57
N SER A 26 -4.89 -10.80 38.58
CA SER A 26 -5.58 -10.88 39.87
C SER A 26 -7.03 -10.38 39.77
N ARG A 27 -7.92 -10.93 40.61
CA ARG A 27 -9.33 -10.51 40.65
C ARG A 27 -9.49 -9.04 41.03
N SER A 28 -8.65 -8.52 41.93
CA SER A 28 -8.68 -7.12 42.35
C SER A 28 -8.23 -6.20 41.23
N THR A 29 -7.14 -6.55 40.53
CA THR A 29 -6.66 -5.79 39.35
C THR A 29 -7.73 -5.75 38.26
N LEU A 30 -8.29 -6.89 37.88
CA LEU A 30 -9.36 -6.96 36.88
C LEU A 30 -10.59 -6.14 37.30
N SER A 31 -11.01 -6.24 38.57
CA SER A 31 -12.13 -5.47 39.09
C SER A 31 -11.87 -3.96 39.06
N ASN A 32 -10.64 -3.52 39.39
CA ASN A 32 -10.28 -2.11 39.32
C ASN A 32 -10.32 -1.61 37.86
N ILE A 33 -9.84 -2.40 36.91
CA ILE A 33 -9.92 -2.09 35.47
C ILE A 33 -11.38 -1.99 35.03
N GLU A 34 -12.18 -3.03 35.25
CA GLU A 34 -13.58 -3.09 34.80
C GLU A 34 -14.50 -2.03 35.43
N ASN A 35 -14.10 -1.48 36.58
CA ASN A 35 -14.82 -0.41 37.28
C ASN A 35 -14.14 0.97 37.14
N LYS A 36 -13.26 1.15 36.14
CA LYS A 36 -12.62 2.43 35.79
C LYS A 36 -11.76 3.04 36.89
N LYS A 37 -11.34 2.22 37.87
CA LYS A 37 -10.46 2.64 38.96
C LYS A 37 -8.99 2.63 38.54
N SER A 38 -8.66 1.95 37.45
CA SER A 38 -7.31 1.91 36.87
C SER A 38 -7.36 1.62 35.37
N VAL A 39 -6.45 2.22 34.61
CA VAL A 39 -6.19 1.84 33.21
C VAL A 39 -5.31 0.59 33.19
N PRO A 40 -5.58 -0.41 32.34
CA PRO A 40 -4.73 -1.59 32.24
C PRO A 40 -3.33 -1.20 31.74
N THR A 41 -2.29 -1.77 32.34
CA THR A 41 -0.96 -1.77 31.73
C THR A 41 -0.97 -2.62 30.46
N LEU A 42 0.01 -2.44 29.56
CA LEU A 42 0.13 -3.24 28.34
C LEU A 42 0.19 -4.75 28.65
N GLU A 43 0.94 -5.13 29.68
CA GLU A 43 1.04 -6.52 30.14
C GLU A 43 -0.32 -7.07 30.59
N ASN A 44 -1.06 -6.32 31.43
CA ASN A 44 -2.38 -6.73 31.87
C ASN A 44 -3.36 -6.82 30.69
N LEU A 45 -3.31 -5.89 29.74
CA LEU A 45 -4.15 -5.94 28.56
C LEU A 45 -3.86 -7.21 27.74
N LYS A 46 -2.60 -7.55 27.49
CA LYS A 46 -2.21 -8.78 26.77
C LYS A 46 -2.75 -10.03 27.45
N LEU A 47 -2.54 -10.16 28.76
CA LEU A 47 -3.07 -11.29 29.54
C LEU A 47 -4.59 -11.38 29.45
N ILE A 48 -5.30 -10.26 29.52
CA ILE A 48 -6.75 -10.21 29.37
C ILE A 48 -7.17 -10.70 27.97
N LEU A 49 -6.52 -10.20 26.91
CA LEU A 49 -6.83 -10.56 25.53
C LEU A 49 -6.52 -12.02 25.20
N GLU A 50 -5.46 -12.59 25.78
CA GLU A 50 -5.16 -14.03 25.71
C GLU A 50 -6.29 -14.88 26.28
N ASN A 51 -6.81 -14.51 27.45
CA ASN A 51 -7.98 -15.17 28.05
C ASN A 51 -9.24 -15.05 27.17
N PHE A 52 -9.33 -14.00 26.35
CA PHE A 52 -10.43 -13.80 25.41
C PHE A 52 -10.21 -14.50 24.07
N SER A 53 -9.00 -15.01 23.81
CA SER A 53 -8.56 -15.47 22.48
C SER A 53 -8.83 -14.41 21.41
N MET A 54 -8.44 -13.17 21.70
CA MET A 54 -8.73 -11.98 20.90
C MET A 54 -7.42 -11.25 20.58
N THR A 55 -7.32 -10.71 19.37
CA THR A 55 -6.16 -9.88 19.00
C THR A 55 -6.33 -8.45 19.49
N GLU A 56 -5.23 -7.72 19.67
CA GLU A 56 -5.26 -6.28 20.02
C GLU A 56 -6.07 -5.48 18.98
N ASN A 57 -5.89 -5.77 17.68
CA ASN A 57 -6.60 -5.10 16.60
C ASN A 57 -8.12 -5.31 16.69
N GLU A 58 -8.58 -6.56 16.91
CA GLU A 58 -10.00 -6.85 17.07
C GLU A 58 -10.58 -6.15 18.30
N PHE A 59 -9.84 -6.16 19.41
CA PHE A 59 -10.25 -5.50 20.63
C PHE A 59 -10.44 -4.00 20.42
N PHE A 60 -9.47 -3.31 19.84
CA PHE A 60 -9.56 -1.86 19.62
C PHE A 60 -10.60 -1.51 18.56
N TYR A 61 -10.79 -2.33 17.54
CA TYR A 61 -11.88 -2.16 16.58
C TYR A 61 -13.24 -2.20 17.28
N ARG A 62 -13.47 -3.20 18.14
CA ARG A 62 -14.71 -3.29 18.93
C ARG A 62 -14.84 -2.16 19.96
N HIS A 63 -13.74 -1.78 20.61
CA HIS A 63 -13.69 -0.66 21.56
C HIS A 63 -14.13 0.65 20.89
N ASN A 64 -13.72 0.85 19.65
CA ASN A 64 -14.08 1.99 18.81
C ASN A 64 -15.41 1.79 18.08
N ASN A 65 -16.32 0.96 18.61
CA ASN A 65 -17.65 0.67 18.04
C ASN A 65 -17.59 0.13 16.59
N TYR A 66 -16.66 -0.79 16.33
CA TYR A 66 -16.43 -1.36 15.01
C TYR A 66 -16.04 -0.30 13.97
N GLN A 67 -15.26 0.68 14.41
CA GLN A 67 -14.63 1.68 13.56
C GLN A 67 -13.12 1.67 13.77
N LEU A 68 -12.39 1.98 12.71
CA LEU A 68 -10.97 2.29 12.82
C LEU A 68 -10.77 3.60 13.59
N SER A 69 -9.62 3.78 14.22
CA SER A 69 -9.24 5.10 14.74
C SER A 69 -9.16 6.13 13.62
N GLU A 70 -9.27 7.42 13.94
CA GLU A 70 -9.18 8.50 12.94
C GLU A 70 -7.90 8.38 12.10
N HIS A 71 -6.76 8.15 12.74
CA HIS A 71 -5.48 7.94 12.06
C HIS A 71 -5.50 6.72 11.12
N GLU A 72 -6.06 5.59 11.54
CA GLU A 72 -6.18 4.39 10.70
C GLU A 72 -7.14 4.59 9.54
N GLN A 73 -8.25 5.33 9.74
CA GLN A 73 -9.20 5.69 8.67
C GLN A 73 -8.49 6.50 7.60
N LEU A 74 -7.73 7.52 7.99
CA LEU A 74 -6.96 8.37 7.09
C LEU A 74 -5.99 7.57 6.21
N ILE A 75 -5.23 6.65 6.82
CA ILE A 75 -4.32 5.75 6.08
C ILE A 75 -5.11 4.79 5.18
N GLN A 76 -6.25 4.27 5.63
CA GLN A 76 -7.08 3.39 4.82
C GLN A 76 -7.64 4.12 3.60
N GLU A 77 -8.11 5.36 3.75
CA GLU A 77 -8.59 6.20 2.65
C GLU A 77 -7.49 6.47 1.62
N PHE A 78 -6.25 6.72 2.05
CA PHE A 78 -5.12 6.82 1.12
C PHE A 78 -4.93 5.54 0.32
N ARG A 79 -4.98 4.37 0.97
CA ARG A 79 -4.81 3.07 0.31
C ARG A 79 -5.92 2.76 -0.71
N GLN A 80 -7.05 3.46 -0.64
CA GLN A 80 -8.14 3.35 -1.62
C GLN A 80 -7.92 4.21 -2.88
N ILE A 81 -6.91 5.09 -2.88
CA ILE A 81 -6.46 5.81 -4.07
C ILE A 81 -5.56 4.87 -4.87
N ASN A 82 -6.06 4.42 -6.01
CA ASN A 82 -5.37 3.48 -6.88
C ASN A 82 -4.56 4.20 -7.97
N GLN A 83 -5.00 5.40 -8.38
CA GLN A 83 -4.38 6.15 -9.47
C GLN A 83 -4.29 7.65 -9.16
N SER A 84 -3.25 8.31 -9.68
CA SER A 84 -3.08 9.77 -9.57
C SER A 84 -4.17 10.58 -10.29
N SER A 85 -4.93 9.93 -11.18
CA SER A 85 -6.07 10.51 -11.90
C SER A 85 -7.34 10.67 -11.05
N GLU A 86 -7.39 10.08 -9.85
CA GLU A 86 -8.52 10.19 -8.92
C GLU A 86 -8.54 11.54 -8.18
N THR A 87 -8.47 12.64 -8.93
CA THR A 87 -8.23 14.00 -8.45
C THR A 87 -9.20 14.45 -7.35
N GLU A 88 -10.48 14.09 -7.47
CA GLU A 88 -11.49 14.44 -6.47
C GLU A 88 -11.22 13.76 -5.11
N LYS A 89 -10.92 12.45 -5.11
CA LYS A 89 -10.56 11.71 -3.89
C LYS A 89 -9.29 12.25 -3.26
N ILE A 90 -8.30 12.57 -4.09
CA ILE A 90 -7.03 13.18 -3.64
C ILE A 90 -7.30 14.51 -2.92
N LEU A 91 -8.08 15.40 -3.53
CA LEU A 91 -8.41 16.71 -2.94
C LEU A 91 -9.19 16.58 -1.63
N GLN A 92 -10.20 15.70 -1.59
CA GLN A 92 -10.97 15.45 -0.38
C GLN A 92 -10.10 14.92 0.76
N LEU A 93 -9.19 13.99 0.46
CA LEU A 93 -8.29 13.43 1.47
C LEU A 93 -7.26 14.45 1.96
N GLN A 94 -6.76 15.33 1.10
CA GLN A 94 -5.88 16.43 1.52
C GLN A 94 -6.58 17.36 2.51
N GLU A 95 -7.85 17.71 2.32
CA GLU A 95 -8.57 18.54 3.29
C GLU A 95 -8.75 17.83 4.63
N LYS A 96 -9.03 16.52 4.62
CA LYS A 96 -9.09 15.71 5.84
C LYS A 96 -7.74 15.69 6.56
N TYR A 97 -6.64 15.49 5.84
CA TYR A 97 -5.30 15.52 6.43
C TYR A 97 -4.95 16.90 7.01
N LYS A 98 -5.30 18.00 6.32
CA LYS A 98 -5.11 19.35 6.87
C LYS A 98 -5.89 19.54 8.16
N ALA A 99 -7.13 19.06 8.23
CA ALA A 99 -7.94 19.17 9.44
C ALA A 99 -7.33 18.35 10.59
N TYR A 100 -6.92 17.10 10.33
CA TYR A 100 -6.29 16.22 11.32
C TYR A 100 -4.96 16.78 11.84
N LEU A 101 -4.10 17.28 10.95
CA LEU A 101 -2.78 17.84 11.31
C LEU A 101 -2.87 19.14 12.13
N LYS A 102 -4.00 19.87 12.09
CA LYS A 102 -4.22 21.01 13.01
C LYS A 102 -4.30 20.54 14.47
N ALA A 103 -4.90 19.39 14.72
CA ALA A 103 -5.00 18.80 16.05
C ALA A 103 -3.76 17.96 16.40
N ASN A 104 -3.08 17.40 15.39
CA ASN A 104 -1.95 16.47 15.53
C ASN A 104 -0.72 16.96 14.73
N PRO A 105 -0.13 18.11 15.10
CA PRO A 105 0.92 18.74 14.29
C PRO A 105 2.21 17.94 14.19
N GLU A 106 2.46 16.99 15.09
CA GLU A 106 3.68 16.17 15.11
C GLU A 106 3.53 14.82 14.37
N ASP A 107 2.37 14.54 13.78
CA ASP A 107 2.13 13.29 13.06
C ASP A 107 2.88 13.28 11.71
N THR A 108 4.06 12.66 11.71
CA THR A 108 4.95 12.57 10.55
C THR A 108 4.39 11.67 9.45
N THR A 109 3.65 10.62 9.82
CA THR A 109 3.04 9.69 8.87
C THR A 109 2.05 10.41 7.96
N ILE A 110 1.13 11.19 8.56
CA ILE A 110 0.12 11.92 7.77
C ILE A 110 0.77 13.05 6.96
N LYS A 111 1.85 13.66 7.43
CA LYS A 111 2.65 14.61 6.65
C LYS A 111 3.28 13.95 5.41
N ASP A 112 3.84 12.75 5.53
CA ASP A 112 4.42 12.04 4.38
C ASP A 112 3.34 11.68 3.35
N PHE A 113 2.18 11.19 3.80
CA PHE A 113 1.06 10.93 2.90
C PHE A 113 0.52 12.21 2.26
N MET A 114 0.54 13.35 2.96
CA MET A 114 0.21 14.64 2.35
C MET A 114 1.17 14.97 1.20
N LEU A 115 2.48 14.80 1.38
CA LEU A 115 3.48 15.02 0.33
C LEU A 115 3.29 14.07 -0.87
N LEU A 116 2.93 12.80 -0.62
CA LEU A 116 2.54 11.85 -1.66
C LEU A 116 1.34 12.36 -2.47
N LEU A 117 0.27 12.82 -1.80
CA LEU A 117 -0.93 13.33 -2.48
C LEU A 117 -0.63 14.56 -3.33
N LYS A 118 0.20 15.49 -2.84
CA LYS A 118 0.65 16.65 -3.62
C LYS A 118 1.46 16.23 -4.85
N THR A 119 2.32 15.22 -4.70
CA THR A 119 3.08 14.66 -5.82
C THR A 119 2.14 14.06 -6.87
N TYR A 120 1.08 13.36 -6.45
CA TYR A 120 0.08 12.80 -7.39
C TYR A 120 -0.67 13.89 -8.16
N GLN A 121 -0.98 15.03 -7.54
CA GLN A 121 -1.55 16.17 -8.25
C GLN A 121 -0.59 16.73 -9.30
N GLU A 122 0.70 16.78 -8.99
CA GLU A 122 1.71 17.26 -9.92
C GLU A 122 1.93 16.29 -11.09
N ILE A 123 1.85 14.98 -10.85
CA ILE A 123 1.80 13.97 -11.92
C ILE A 123 0.65 14.27 -12.87
N GLN A 124 -0.56 14.48 -12.32
CA GLN A 124 -1.74 14.74 -13.12
C GLN A 124 -1.65 16.08 -13.87
N ARG A 125 -1.13 17.13 -13.22
CA ARG A 125 -0.99 18.47 -13.81
C ARG A 125 0.03 18.52 -14.93
N LYS A 126 1.18 17.87 -14.75
CA LYS A 126 2.27 17.86 -15.74
C LYS A 126 2.15 16.72 -16.75
N ASN A 127 1.23 15.77 -16.52
CA ASN A 127 1.06 14.56 -17.31
C ASN A 127 2.39 13.79 -17.49
N THR A 128 3.15 13.67 -16.41
CA THR A 128 4.44 12.97 -16.35
C THR A 128 4.65 12.38 -14.98
N PHE A 129 5.31 11.22 -14.91
CA PHE A 129 5.71 10.66 -13.64
C PHE A 129 6.94 11.34 -13.06
N LEU A 130 7.83 11.91 -13.88
CA LEU A 130 9.03 12.61 -13.40
C LEU A 130 8.65 13.93 -12.71
N ILE A 131 8.55 13.90 -11.39
CA ILE A 131 8.18 15.04 -10.54
C ILE A 131 9.35 15.32 -9.60
N GLU A 132 10.20 16.27 -10.00
CA GLU A 132 11.27 16.82 -9.18
C GLU A 132 10.89 18.25 -8.77
N ASN A 133 10.18 18.35 -7.65
CA ASN A 133 9.78 19.60 -7.01
C ASN A 133 10.05 19.56 -5.50
N GLU A 134 9.81 20.68 -4.83
CA GLU A 134 10.04 20.83 -3.39
C GLU A 134 9.37 19.73 -2.55
N ASP A 135 8.08 19.44 -2.76
CA ASP A 135 7.35 18.43 -1.98
C ASP A 135 7.92 17.00 -2.19
N SER A 136 8.22 16.63 -3.45
CA SER A 136 8.78 15.32 -3.80
C SER A 136 10.20 15.13 -3.24
N HIS A 137 11.03 16.19 -3.27
CA HIS A 137 12.37 16.16 -2.70
C HIS A 137 12.33 16.10 -1.18
N ALA A 138 11.44 16.87 -0.53
CA ALA A 138 11.27 16.82 0.90
C ALA A 138 10.89 15.41 1.39
N LEU A 139 10.01 14.71 0.67
CA LEU A 139 9.66 13.34 0.99
C LEU A 139 10.81 12.36 0.75
N TYR A 140 11.51 12.47 -0.38
CA TYR A 140 12.70 11.66 -0.65
C TYR A 140 13.77 11.84 0.43
N ASP A 141 14.16 13.08 0.73
CA ASP A 141 15.17 13.39 1.74
C ASP A 141 14.78 12.85 3.12
N THR A 142 13.50 12.95 3.48
CA THR A 142 12.95 12.40 4.72
C THR A 142 13.11 10.88 4.78
N LEU A 143 12.81 10.16 3.69
CA LEU A 143 12.94 8.70 3.63
C LEU A 143 14.41 8.26 3.73
N ILE A 144 15.31 8.96 3.03
CA ILE A 144 16.75 8.68 3.05
C ILE A 144 17.33 8.94 4.44
N GLU A 145 16.96 10.04 5.10
CA GLU A 145 17.38 10.31 6.47
C GLU A 145 16.88 9.27 7.47
N ARG A 146 15.65 8.76 7.29
CA ARG A 146 15.15 7.64 8.11
C ARG A 146 15.94 6.36 7.88
N ALA A 147 16.29 6.05 6.62
CA ALA A 147 17.10 4.87 6.29
C ALA A 147 18.50 4.93 6.93
N LYS A 148 19.10 6.13 7.04
CA LYS A 148 20.38 6.31 7.74
C LYS A 148 20.30 6.11 9.25
N ARG A 149 19.13 6.37 9.85
CA ARG A 149 18.92 6.30 11.31
C ARG A 149 18.54 4.91 11.79
N GLY A 150 18.05 4.05 10.91
CA GLY A 150 17.69 2.68 11.28
C GLY A 150 16.88 1.97 10.22
N GLU A 151 16.34 0.83 10.62
CA GLU A 151 15.55 -0.02 9.74
C GLU A 151 14.15 0.56 9.50
N TRP A 152 13.70 0.50 8.25
CA TRP A 152 12.35 0.91 7.89
C TRP A 152 11.28 0.01 8.49
N THR A 153 10.21 0.65 8.98
CA THR A 153 8.97 -0.08 9.20
C THR A 153 8.31 -0.40 7.86
N PHE A 154 7.25 -1.21 7.87
CA PHE A 154 6.48 -1.44 6.65
C PHE A 154 5.91 -0.14 6.07
N LEU A 155 5.67 0.88 6.90
CA LEU A 155 5.10 2.14 6.45
C LEU A 155 6.08 2.94 5.57
N GLU A 156 7.33 3.11 5.98
CA GLU A 156 8.37 3.74 5.14
C GLU A 156 8.52 2.99 3.81
N THR A 157 8.51 1.66 3.88
CA THR A 157 8.58 0.77 2.71
C THR A 157 7.41 1.01 1.76
N TYR A 158 6.21 1.14 2.30
CA TYR A 158 4.98 1.42 1.56
C TYR A 158 5.02 2.81 0.91
N ILE A 159 5.52 3.83 1.61
CA ILE A 159 5.60 5.21 1.10
C ILE A 159 6.63 5.28 -0.04
N ALA A 160 7.84 4.73 0.17
CA ALA A 160 8.91 4.75 -0.83
C ALA A 160 8.49 4.03 -2.13
N SER A 161 7.78 2.91 -2.04
CA SER A 161 7.29 2.19 -3.22
C SER A 161 6.25 2.95 -4.04
N ARG A 162 5.67 4.02 -3.48
CA ARG A 162 4.61 4.84 -4.08
C ARG A 162 5.14 6.11 -4.72
N ILE A 163 6.44 6.38 -4.62
CA ILE A 163 7.02 7.61 -5.16
C ILE A 163 8.33 7.41 -5.93
N PHE A 164 9.02 6.27 -5.82
CA PHE A 164 10.33 6.08 -6.47
C PHE A 164 10.33 6.42 -7.97
N TYR A 165 9.23 6.11 -8.69
CA TYR A 165 9.08 6.36 -10.12
C TYR A 165 8.98 7.85 -10.47
N CYS A 166 8.89 8.73 -9.46
CA CYS A 166 8.89 10.17 -9.65
C CYS A 166 10.27 10.77 -9.84
N PHE A 167 11.32 9.98 -9.63
CA PHE A 167 12.69 10.46 -9.60
C PHE A 167 13.53 9.96 -10.79
N PRO A 168 14.64 10.65 -11.12
CA PRO A 168 15.63 10.15 -12.06
C PRO A 168 16.24 8.84 -11.58
N LEU A 169 16.85 8.11 -12.51
CA LEU A 169 17.33 6.73 -12.34
C LEU A 169 18.09 6.52 -11.02
N GLU A 170 19.07 7.36 -10.72
CA GLU A 170 19.91 7.22 -9.53
C GLU A 170 19.10 7.21 -8.23
N ARG A 171 18.23 8.21 -8.03
CA ARG A 171 17.36 8.33 -6.84
C ARG A 171 16.28 7.25 -6.79
N ALA A 172 15.72 6.91 -7.96
CA ALA A 172 14.74 5.85 -8.07
C ALA A 172 15.35 4.49 -7.68
N GLU A 173 16.56 4.19 -8.13
CA GLU A 173 17.28 2.96 -7.78
C GLU A 173 17.61 2.87 -6.29
N GLU A 174 18.04 3.97 -5.67
CA GLU A 174 18.28 4.01 -4.23
C GLU A 174 17.01 3.62 -3.45
N LEU A 175 15.87 4.24 -3.77
CA LEU A 175 14.59 3.88 -3.14
C LEU A 175 14.14 2.45 -3.47
N ILE A 176 14.32 1.99 -4.71
CA ILE A 176 13.96 0.62 -5.09
C ILE A 176 14.75 -0.39 -4.25
N ASN A 177 16.06 -0.19 -4.09
CA ASN A 177 16.91 -1.08 -3.30
C ASN A 177 16.48 -1.08 -1.83
N LEU A 178 16.25 0.10 -1.25
CA LEU A 178 15.78 0.21 0.14
C LEU A 178 14.42 -0.48 0.36
N VAL A 179 13.48 -0.34 -0.60
CA VAL A 179 12.20 -1.05 -0.55
C VAL A 179 12.39 -2.56 -0.63
N GLN A 180 13.24 -3.04 -1.54
CA GLN A 180 13.51 -4.48 -1.69
C GLN A 180 14.11 -5.09 -0.42
N ASP A 181 15.13 -4.44 0.15
CA ASP A 181 15.80 -4.89 1.36
C ASP A 181 14.84 -4.91 2.56
N SER A 182 14.01 -3.89 2.67
CA SER A 182 13.00 -3.82 3.73
C SER A 182 11.93 -4.91 3.57
N LEU A 183 11.45 -5.17 2.35
CA LEU A 183 10.42 -6.17 2.08
C LEU A 183 10.81 -7.59 2.47
N LEU A 184 12.11 -7.94 2.41
CA LEU A 184 12.59 -9.26 2.84
C LEU A 184 12.20 -9.59 4.29
N LYS A 185 12.11 -8.56 5.14
CA LYS A 185 11.76 -8.68 6.57
C LYS A 185 10.27 -8.92 6.80
N TYR A 186 9.42 -8.46 5.89
CA TYR A 186 7.96 -8.54 5.99
C TYR A 186 7.36 -9.74 5.22
N THR A 187 8.20 -10.60 4.64
CA THR A 187 7.78 -11.76 3.82
C THR A 187 6.81 -12.73 4.49
N LYS A 188 6.78 -12.79 5.83
CA LYS A 188 5.86 -13.67 6.58
C LYS A 188 4.51 -13.04 6.89
N MET A 189 4.36 -11.71 6.78
CA MET A 189 3.10 -11.03 7.02
C MET A 189 2.20 -11.13 5.76
N ASN A 190 0.96 -11.58 5.93
CA ASN A 190 0.11 -12.04 4.81
C ASN A 190 -0.43 -10.91 3.92
N ASN A 191 -0.65 -9.70 4.45
CA ASN A 191 -1.20 -8.58 3.68
C ASN A 191 -0.14 -7.90 2.80
N GLU A 192 1.13 -8.11 3.14
CA GLU A 192 2.31 -7.44 2.61
C GLU A 192 2.86 -8.19 1.37
N ARG A 193 2.36 -9.39 1.08
CA ARG A 193 2.78 -10.17 -0.10
C ARG A 193 2.10 -9.72 -1.40
N ARG A 194 0.86 -9.23 -1.32
CA ARG A 194 0.17 -8.56 -2.44
C ARG A 194 0.92 -7.31 -2.91
N PHE A 195 1.51 -6.60 -1.95
CA PHE A 195 2.30 -5.42 -2.21
C PHE A 195 3.52 -5.72 -3.07
N GLN A 196 4.15 -6.89 -2.90
CA GLN A 196 5.36 -7.26 -3.64
C GLN A 196 5.13 -7.35 -5.15
N SER A 197 4.04 -7.97 -5.62
CA SER A 197 3.75 -8.03 -7.05
C SER A 197 3.49 -6.66 -7.65
N GLY A 198 2.74 -5.80 -6.95
CA GLY A 198 2.45 -4.44 -7.40
C GLY A 198 3.71 -3.58 -7.48
N PHE A 199 4.59 -3.66 -6.47
CA PHE A 199 5.86 -2.97 -6.46
C PHE A 199 6.78 -3.41 -7.61
N LEU A 200 6.94 -4.73 -7.81
CA LEU A 200 7.75 -5.27 -8.90
C LEU A 200 7.20 -4.87 -10.29
N PHE A 201 5.88 -4.86 -10.45
CA PHE A 201 5.23 -4.36 -11.67
C PHE A 201 5.58 -2.89 -11.91
N ASN A 202 5.45 -2.03 -10.90
CA ASN A 202 5.79 -0.61 -11.02
C ASN A 202 7.27 -0.40 -11.36
N CYS A 203 8.18 -1.18 -10.75
CA CYS A 203 9.61 -1.13 -11.09
C CYS A 203 9.84 -1.57 -12.55
N GLY A 204 9.21 -2.67 -12.96
CA GLY A 204 9.28 -3.17 -14.33
C GLY A 204 8.81 -2.14 -15.36
N HIS A 205 7.69 -1.47 -15.07
CA HIS A 205 7.16 -0.38 -15.90
C HIS A 205 8.12 0.82 -15.94
N TYR A 206 8.69 1.21 -14.80
CA TYR A 206 9.68 2.29 -14.72
C TYR A 206 10.90 2.01 -15.63
N PHE A 207 11.47 0.81 -15.57
CA PHE A 207 12.60 0.43 -16.44
C PHE A 207 12.20 0.25 -17.91
N PHE A 208 10.94 -0.11 -18.18
CA PHE A 208 10.41 -0.13 -19.54
C PHE A 208 10.40 1.27 -20.17
N GLU A 209 9.94 2.29 -19.43
CA GLU A 209 9.96 3.69 -19.88
C GLU A 209 11.38 4.20 -20.13
N LEU A 210 12.34 3.76 -19.32
CA LEU A 210 13.77 4.03 -19.51
C LEU A 210 14.43 3.20 -20.64
N LYS A 211 13.64 2.38 -21.37
CA LYS A 211 14.10 1.46 -22.42
C LYS A 211 15.12 0.42 -21.94
N GLN A 212 15.19 0.16 -20.64
CA GLN A 212 16.03 -0.89 -20.06
C GLN A 212 15.28 -2.23 -20.09
N TYR A 213 14.98 -2.71 -21.30
CA TYR A 213 14.05 -3.83 -21.53
C TYR A 213 14.44 -5.14 -20.85
N LYS A 214 15.72 -5.46 -20.78
CA LYS A 214 16.19 -6.67 -20.06
C LYS A 214 15.80 -6.62 -18.59
N ARG A 215 16.11 -5.51 -17.90
CA ARG A 215 15.79 -5.32 -16.48
C ARG A 215 14.29 -5.25 -16.24
N ALA A 216 13.57 -4.56 -17.13
CA ALA A 216 12.11 -4.51 -17.10
C ALA A 216 11.52 -5.92 -17.16
N LYS A 217 11.97 -6.76 -18.11
CA LYS A 217 11.52 -8.15 -18.26
C LYS A 217 11.74 -8.97 -16.98
N ASP A 218 12.93 -8.92 -16.39
CA ASP A 218 13.25 -9.68 -15.18
C ASP A 218 12.28 -9.34 -14.03
N LEU A 219 12.00 -8.05 -13.83
CA LEU A 219 11.06 -7.57 -12.81
C LEU A 219 9.61 -7.93 -13.11
N LEU A 220 9.17 -7.78 -14.36
CA LEU A 220 7.79 -8.08 -14.79
C LEU A 220 7.47 -9.58 -14.73
N ILE A 221 8.43 -10.45 -15.03
CA ILE A 221 8.29 -11.91 -14.87
C ILE A 221 8.11 -12.25 -13.39
N ASN A 222 8.91 -11.64 -12.51
CA ASN A 222 8.74 -11.83 -11.07
C ASN A 222 7.38 -11.30 -10.59
N ALA A 223 6.94 -10.14 -11.08
CA ALA A 223 5.62 -9.60 -10.79
C ALA A 223 4.51 -10.60 -11.20
N GLN A 224 4.56 -11.14 -12.43
CA GLN A 224 3.61 -12.17 -12.89
C GLN A 224 3.60 -13.42 -12.00
N ASN A 225 4.78 -13.91 -11.61
CA ASN A 225 4.89 -15.10 -10.79
C ASN A 225 4.26 -14.88 -9.42
N TYR A 226 4.55 -13.76 -8.75
CA TYR A 226 3.91 -13.41 -7.50
C TYR A 226 2.41 -13.17 -7.66
N SER A 227 1.97 -12.49 -8.73
CA SER A 227 0.55 -12.27 -9.00
C SER A 227 -0.22 -13.58 -9.18
N LYS A 228 0.36 -14.62 -9.79
CA LYS A 228 -0.26 -15.94 -9.88
C LYS A 228 -0.42 -16.59 -8.51
N VAL A 229 0.63 -16.54 -7.68
CA VAL A 229 0.62 -17.13 -6.33
C VAL A 229 -0.44 -16.47 -5.45
N TYR A 230 -0.60 -15.15 -5.55
CA TYR A 230 -1.53 -14.37 -4.71
C TYR A 230 -2.86 -14.03 -5.37
N GLN A 231 -3.11 -14.53 -6.58
CA GLN A 231 -4.33 -14.32 -7.35
C GLN A 231 -4.64 -12.83 -7.65
N GLU A 232 -3.59 -12.05 -7.92
CA GLU A 232 -3.68 -10.62 -8.26
C GLU A 232 -3.82 -10.44 -9.79
N ALA A 233 -5.03 -10.66 -10.30
CA ALA A 233 -5.28 -10.70 -11.75
C ALA A 233 -4.95 -9.38 -12.47
N SER A 234 -5.23 -8.22 -11.87
CA SER A 234 -4.94 -6.91 -12.47
C SER A 234 -3.44 -6.70 -12.71
N THR A 235 -2.61 -6.98 -11.71
CA THR A 235 -1.15 -6.90 -11.83
C THR A 235 -0.62 -7.95 -12.82
N PHE A 236 -1.18 -9.16 -12.82
CA PHE A 236 -0.81 -10.18 -13.80
C PHE A 236 -1.06 -9.71 -15.23
N LEU A 237 -2.24 -9.16 -15.51
CA LEU A 237 -2.61 -8.63 -16.83
C LEU A 237 -1.71 -7.46 -17.24
N GLY A 238 -1.50 -6.49 -16.33
CA GLY A 238 -0.61 -5.35 -16.58
C GLY A 238 0.82 -5.79 -16.89
N ALA A 239 1.40 -6.67 -16.07
CA ALA A 239 2.75 -7.16 -16.30
C ALA A 239 2.88 -7.95 -17.61
N SER A 240 1.87 -8.78 -17.93
CA SER A 240 1.79 -9.52 -19.18
C SER A 240 1.74 -8.59 -20.40
N PHE A 241 0.97 -7.50 -20.30
CA PHE A 241 0.87 -6.52 -21.37
C PHE A 241 2.22 -5.85 -21.65
N VAL A 242 2.91 -5.35 -20.62
CA VAL A 242 4.20 -4.68 -20.80
C VAL A 242 5.25 -5.65 -21.37
N LEU A 243 5.26 -6.91 -20.94
CA LEU A 243 6.13 -7.94 -21.54
C LEU A 243 5.86 -8.13 -23.04
N LEU A 244 4.59 -8.16 -23.44
CA LEU A 244 4.20 -8.25 -24.86
C LEU A 244 4.57 -6.98 -25.63
N GLN A 245 4.49 -5.79 -25.02
CA GLN A 245 4.97 -4.56 -25.64
C GLN A 245 6.48 -4.62 -25.91
N ILE A 246 7.27 -5.09 -24.94
CA ILE A 246 8.72 -5.25 -25.13
C ILE A 246 9.01 -6.22 -26.28
N ASP A 247 8.33 -7.38 -26.30
CA ASP A 247 8.49 -8.35 -27.39
C ASP A 247 8.05 -7.77 -28.74
N TYR A 248 7.00 -6.96 -28.78
CA TYR A 248 6.53 -6.29 -30.00
C TYR A 248 7.54 -5.28 -30.56
N ILE A 249 8.26 -4.60 -29.66
CA ILE A 249 9.35 -3.68 -29.98
C ILE A 249 10.55 -4.45 -30.54
N GLU A 250 10.97 -5.53 -29.87
CA GLU A 250 12.20 -6.26 -30.18
C GLU A 250 12.07 -7.25 -31.36
N LYS A 251 10.90 -7.87 -31.55
CA LYS A 251 10.69 -9.00 -32.50
C LYS A 251 9.79 -8.57 -33.66
N LYS A 252 10.35 -7.86 -34.64
CA LYS A 252 9.59 -7.27 -35.76
C LYS A 252 8.80 -8.33 -36.55
N GLU A 253 9.40 -9.49 -36.78
CA GLU A 253 8.82 -10.62 -37.49
C GLU A 253 7.64 -11.28 -36.75
N ALA A 254 7.60 -11.17 -35.42
CA ALA A 254 6.55 -11.75 -34.58
C ALA A 254 5.35 -10.82 -34.34
N ARG A 255 5.42 -9.56 -34.78
CA ARG A 255 4.39 -8.53 -34.52
C ARG A 255 2.95 -8.95 -34.85
N PRO A 256 2.65 -9.63 -35.98
CA PRO A 256 1.28 -10.05 -36.27
C PRO A 256 0.72 -11.04 -35.24
N LEU A 257 1.57 -11.90 -34.67
CA LEU A 257 1.18 -12.84 -33.62
C LEU A 257 1.03 -12.12 -32.27
N LEU A 258 1.99 -11.26 -31.93
CA LEU A 258 2.00 -10.49 -30.68
C LEU A 258 0.80 -9.55 -30.59
N LYS A 259 0.39 -8.92 -31.70
CA LYS A 259 -0.83 -8.12 -31.78
C LYS A 259 -2.06 -8.92 -31.33
N LYS A 260 -2.25 -10.13 -31.87
CA LYS A 260 -3.37 -11.01 -31.47
C LYS A 260 -3.31 -11.39 -29.99
N GLN A 261 -2.11 -11.55 -29.43
CA GLN A 261 -1.94 -11.86 -28.00
C GLN A 261 -2.31 -10.65 -27.12
N ILE A 262 -1.91 -9.45 -27.53
CA ILE A 262 -2.25 -8.20 -26.83
C ILE A 262 -3.78 -7.96 -26.87
N GLU A 263 -4.41 -8.12 -28.03
CA GLU A 263 -5.87 -7.99 -28.18
C GLU A 263 -6.62 -8.97 -27.26
N ARG A 264 -6.20 -10.25 -27.22
CA ARG A 264 -6.78 -11.24 -26.31
C ARG A 264 -6.62 -10.88 -24.84
N LEU A 265 -5.48 -10.29 -24.46
CA LEU A 265 -5.23 -9.87 -23.09
C LEU A 265 -6.15 -8.70 -22.71
N ILE A 266 -6.33 -7.73 -23.61
CA ILE A 266 -7.25 -6.61 -23.44
C ILE A 266 -8.69 -7.13 -23.28
N ASP A 267 -9.11 -8.07 -24.13
CA ASP A 267 -10.44 -8.68 -24.02
C ASP A 267 -10.61 -9.47 -22.73
N GLY A 268 -9.57 -10.17 -22.28
CA GLY A 268 -9.53 -10.80 -20.96
C GLY A 268 -9.73 -9.81 -19.82
N ALA A 269 -9.11 -8.61 -19.89
CA ALA A 269 -9.31 -7.56 -18.90
C ALA A 269 -10.76 -7.05 -18.89
N LYS A 270 -11.42 -6.95 -20.05
CA LYS A 270 -12.85 -6.58 -20.14
C LYS A 270 -13.75 -7.64 -19.54
N ILE A 271 -13.51 -8.92 -19.86
CA ILE A 271 -14.29 -10.06 -19.35
C ILE A 271 -14.22 -10.14 -17.82
N LEU A 272 -13.07 -9.81 -17.25
CA LEU A 272 -12.85 -9.77 -15.80
C LEU A 272 -13.33 -8.45 -15.14
N GLU A 273 -14.08 -7.62 -15.87
CA GLU A 273 -14.62 -6.34 -15.41
C GLU A 273 -13.56 -5.32 -14.94
N TYR A 274 -12.31 -5.48 -15.39
CA TYR A 274 -11.25 -4.48 -15.19
C TYR A 274 -11.33 -3.37 -16.26
N SER A 275 -12.50 -2.76 -16.43
CA SER A 275 -12.77 -1.79 -17.51
C SER A 275 -11.78 -0.62 -17.55
N GLY A 276 -11.40 -0.07 -16.39
CA GLY A 276 -10.41 1.00 -16.32
C GLY A 276 -9.03 0.58 -16.82
N LEU A 277 -8.60 -0.65 -16.49
CA LEU A 277 -7.35 -1.22 -17.01
C LEU A 277 -7.47 -1.46 -18.51
N ALA A 278 -8.53 -2.10 -18.97
CA ALA A 278 -8.73 -2.41 -20.39
C ALA A 278 -8.65 -1.16 -21.28
N VAL A 279 -9.31 -0.06 -20.87
CA VAL A 279 -9.24 1.24 -21.57
C VAL A 279 -7.80 1.77 -21.66
N HIS A 280 -7.04 1.66 -20.58
CA HIS A 280 -5.65 2.10 -20.56
C HIS A 280 -4.77 1.24 -21.49
N LEU A 281 -4.90 -0.08 -21.41
CA LEU A 281 -4.15 -1.02 -22.27
C LEU A 281 -4.46 -0.80 -23.75
N GLU A 282 -5.73 -0.55 -24.10
CA GLU A 282 -6.11 -0.21 -25.48
C GLU A 282 -5.44 1.07 -25.97
N LYS A 283 -5.49 2.13 -25.16
CA LYS A 283 -4.87 3.41 -25.50
C LYS A 283 -3.38 3.23 -25.75
N ASP A 284 -2.68 2.56 -24.84
CA ASP A 284 -1.24 2.36 -24.92
C ASP A 284 -0.85 1.47 -26.10
N PHE A 285 -1.67 0.44 -26.41
CA PHE A 285 -1.42 -0.40 -27.56
C PHE A 285 -1.61 0.36 -28.88
N ARG A 286 -2.64 1.19 -29.01
CA ARG A 286 -2.83 2.04 -30.21
C ARG A 286 -1.63 2.96 -30.43
N LEU A 287 -1.12 3.60 -29.38
CA LEU A 287 0.09 4.43 -29.46
C LEU A 287 1.32 3.63 -29.85
N LEU A 288 1.46 2.40 -29.33
CA LEU A 288 2.54 1.50 -29.72
C LEU A 288 2.46 1.13 -31.21
N GLU A 289 1.27 0.79 -31.71
CA GLU A 289 1.09 0.50 -33.13
C GLU A 289 1.45 1.71 -34.00
N GLU A 290 0.96 2.90 -33.68
CA GLU A 290 1.26 4.12 -34.41
C GLU A 290 2.76 4.42 -34.51
N LYS A 291 3.49 4.18 -33.41
CA LYS A 291 4.94 4.41 -33.35
C LYS A 291 5.77 3.42 -34.20
N TYR A 292 5.24 2.22 -34.44
CA TYR A 292 5.99 1.12 -35.08
C TYR A 292 5.34 0.57 -36.36
N LYS A 293 4.34 1.28 -36.91
CA LYS A 293 3.85 1.12 -38.29
C LYS A 293 4.98 1.33 -39.29
#